data_AF-A0A969IN06-F1
#
_entry.id   AF-A0A969IN06-F1
#
_cell.length_a   1.000
_cell.length_b   1.000
_cell.length_c   1.000
_cell.angle_alpha   90.00
_cell.angle_beta   90.00
_cell.angle_gamma   90.00
#
_symmetry.space_group_name_H-M   'P 1'
#
loop_
_entity.id
_entity.type
_entity.pdbx_description
1 polymer ?
#
loop_
_entity_poly.entity_id
_entity_poly.type
_entity_poly.pdbx_seq_one_letter_code
_entity_poly.pdbx_strand_id
1 'polypeptide(L)'
;MSKALVLALLHIDWYDCLMSAKEPHSPTLGEQPTTVRRILDAARIEFGANGFDGTKVEHIARRAGVSKQSVYFYFEGKDELYAELLKEISGATLDQLFKIDYASLPPIEAARRYVEAVYDAFAKDPVAGVVSLDQSMHRGAQLRPGRLVRQRQDLLGEILADIIRRGRNEGVIGEHIDENRLEFMTLIVAVNCASSTEMFERYIGRSWDLDAIQTRAFAVDFLLRALAP
;
A
#
# COMPACT_ATOMS: atom_id res chain seq x y z
N MET A 1 24.10 29.26 -13.35
CA MET A 1 23.22 28.27 -14.02
C MET A 1 21.79 28.78 -13.91
N SER A 2 21.07 28.90 -15.03
CA SER A 2 19.77 29.59 -15.10
C SER A 2 18.70 28.92 -14.24
N LYS A 3 17.86 29.73 -13.55
CA LYS A 3 16.66 29.33 -12.77
C LYS A 3 15.72 28.39 -13.53
N ALA A 4 15.82 28.32 -14.85
CA ALA A 4 15.05 27.40 -15.69
C ALA A 4 15.43 25.92 -15.53
N LEU A 5 16.65 25.58 -15.06
CA LEU A 5 17.07 24.18 -14.88
C LEU A 5 16.70 23.60 -13.50
N VAL A 6 16.42 24.45 -12.50
CA VAL A 6 16.07 24.02 -11.14
C VAL A 6 14.56 23.74 -11.01
N LEU A 7 13.73 24.38 -11.84
CA LEU A 7 12.29 24.15 -11.89
C LEU A 7 11.89 22.83 -12.58
N ALA A 8 12.82 22.16 -13.28
CA ALA A 8 12.54 20.88 -13.95
C ALA A 8 12.68 19.65 -13.03
N LEU A 9 13.12 19.82 -11.77
CA LEU A 9 13.40 18.71 -10.83
C LEU A 9 12.49 18.71 -9.59
N LEU A 10 11.52 19.64 -9.48
CA LEU A 10 10.71 19.86 -8.27
C LEU A 10 9.20 19.65 -8.46
N HIS A 11 8.77 19.21 -9.64
CA HIS A 11 7.44 18.66 -9.85
C HIS A 11 7.58 17.15 -10.06
N ILE A 12 7.54 16.38 -8.97
CA ILE A 12 7.03 15.01 -9.11
C ILE A 12 5.54 15.19 -9.34
N ASP A 13 5.16 15.37 -10.60
CA ASP A 13 3.77 15.24 -11.01
C ASP A 13 3.41 13.78 -10.70
N TRP A 14 2.57 13.55 -9.70
CA TRP A 14 2.19 12.20 -9.30
C TRP A 14 1.51 11.45 -10.45
N TYR A 15 0.95 12.17 -11.42
CA TYR A 15 0.48 11.62 -12.68
C TYR A 15 1.63 11.10 -13.54
N ASP A 16 2.71 11.87 -13.68
CA ASP A 16 3.94 11.41 -14.35
C ASP A 16 4.66 10.31 -13.56
N CYS A 17 4.59 10.30 -12.22
CA CYS A 17 5.18 9.25 -11.39
C CYS A 17 4.37 7.94 -11.43
N LEU A 18 3.04 8.01 -11.55
CA LEU A 18 2.15 6.88 -11.86
C LEU A 18 2.36 6.38 -13.30
N MET A 19 2.64 7.29 -14.24
CA MET A 19 2.94 6.94 -15.63
C MET A 19 4.41 6.52 -15.84
N SER A 20 5.31 6.87 -14.91
CA SER A 20 6.75 6.54 -14.87
C SER A 20 7.06 5.41 -13.88
N ALA A 21 6.08 4.91 -13.12
CA ALA A 21 6.23 3.73 -12.29
C ALA A 21 6.73 2.60 -13.20
N LYS A 22 7.92 2.08 -12.88
CA LYS A 22 8.65 1.06 -13.64
C LYS A 22 7.68 0.00 -14.17
N GLU A 23 7.80 -0.30 -15.47
CA GLU A 23 7.03 -1.33 -16.14
C GLU A 23 6.84 -2.55 -15.21
N PRO A 24 5.61 -3.09 -15.12
CA PRO A 24 5.35 -4.28 -14.32
C PRO A 24 6.33 -5.36 -14.75
N HIS A 25 7.02 -5.98 -13.78
CA HIS A 25 8.00 -7.07 -13.93
C HIS A 25 8.55 -7.22 -15.35
N SER A 26 9.75 -6.68 -15.63
CA SER A 26 10.44 -6.97 -16.88
C SER A 26 10.40 -8.48 -17.15
N PRO A 27 9.71 -8.94 -18.21
CA PRO A 27 9.66 -10.35 -18.52
C PRO A 27 11.09 -10.82 -18.75
N THR A 28 11.43 -11.98 -18.21
CA THR A 28 12.57 -12.74 -18.71
C THR A 28 12.49 -12.72 -20.24
N LEU A 29 13.54 -12.19 -20.88
CA LEU A 29 13.65 -11.98 -22.33
C LEU A 29 13.00 -13.15 -23.11
N GLY A 30 11.75 -12.96 -23.57
CA GLY A 30 11.05 -13.94 -24.42
C GLY A 30 9.54 -14.11 -24.22
N GLU A 31 8.96 -13.86 -23.05
CA GLU A 31 7.51 -14.08 -22.82
C GLU A 31 6.70 -12.79 -22.91
N GLN A 32 5.72 -12.74 -23.83
CA GLN A 32 4.73 -11.67 -23.85
C GLN A 32 3.82 -11.79 -22.62
N PRO A 33 3.49 -10.68 -21.93
CA PRO A 33 2.56 -10.71 -20.81
C PRO A 33 1.23 -11.31 -21.25
N THR A 34 0.67 -12.20 -20.43
CA THR A 34 -0.64 -12.79 -20.70
C THR A 34 -1.71 -11.70 -20.82
N THR A 35 -2.79 -11.97 -21.56
CA THR A 35 -3.92 -11.03 -21.66
C THR A 35 -4.47 -10.65 -20.28
N VAL A 36 -4.54 -11.61 -19.35
CA VAL A 36 -4.95 -11.38 -17.96
C VAL A 36 -4.02 -10.38 -17.27
N ARG A 37 -2.70 -10.53 -17.42
CA ARG A 37 -1.73 -9.60 -16.82
C ARG A 37 -1.89 -8.19 -17.38
N ARG A 38 -2.02 -8.05 -18.71
CA ARG A 38 -2.27 -6.75 -19.37
C ARG A 38 -3.53 -6.07 -18.84
N ILE A 39 -4.60 -6.83 -18.61
CA ILE A 39 -5.86 -6.30 -18.06
C ILE A 39 -5.67 -5.85 -16.61
N LEU A 40 -5.01 -6.64 -15.76
CA LEU A 40 -4.76 -6.28 -14.36
C LEU A 40 -3.84 -5.05 -14.24
N ASP A 41 -2.79 -4.95 -15.07
CA ASP A 41 -1.92 -3.78 -15.12
C ASP A 41 -2.67 -2.52 -15.55
N ALA A 42 -3.53 -2.63 -16.56
CA ALA A 42 -4.39 -1.53 -16.97
C ALA A 42 -5.39 -1.15 -15.87
N ALA A 43 -5.99 -2.13 -15.20
CA ALA A 43 -6.93 -1.92 -14.10
C ALA A 43 -6.25 -1.21 -12.93
N ARG A 44 -5.03 -1.62 -12.57
CA ARG A 44 -4.20 -0.97 -11.54
C ARG A 44 -4.03 0.52 -11.78
N ILE A 45 -3.70 0.90 -13.01
CA ILE A 45 -3.52 2.31 -13.38
C ILE A 45 -4.85 3.07 -13.33
N GLU A 46 -5.91 2.51 -13.92
CA GLU A 46 -7.22 3.17 -13.96
C GLU A 46 -7.83 3.35 -12.57
N PHE A 47 -7.78 2.31 -11.73
CA PHE A 47 -8.27 2.36 -10.35
C PHE A 47 -7.40 3.26 -9.46
N GLY A 48 -6.07 3.22 -9.63
CA GLY A 48 -5.16 4.10 -8.89
C GLY A 48 -5.37 5.58 -9.21
N ALA A 49 -5.79 5.91 -10.44
CA ALA A 49 -6.05 7.29 -10.84
C ALA A 49 -7.47 7.77 -10.51
N ASN A 50 -8.48 6.91 -10.62
CA ASN A 50 -9.89 7.32 -10.59
C ASN A 50 -10.71 6.71 -9.44
N GLY A 51 -10.11 5.85 -8.60
CA GLY A 51 -10.83 5.05 -7.61
C GLY A 51 -11.77 4.03 -8.26
N PHE A 52 -12.54 3.32 -7.43
CA PHE A 52 -13.46 2.29 -7.91
C PHE A 52 -14.59 2.88 -8.76
N ASP A 53 -15.29 3.89 -8.23
CA ASP A 53 -16.48 4.48 -8.87
C ASP A 53 -16.16 5.23 -10.16
N GLY A 54 -15.04 5.95 -10.20
CA GLY A 54 -14.61 6.72 -11.38
C GLY A 54 -14.11 5.85 -12.54
N THR A 55 -13.79 4.59 -12.28
CA THR A 55 -13.23 3.68 -13.29
C THR A 55 -14.31 2.96 -14.10
N LYS A 56 -14.13 2.95 -15.43
CA LYS A 56 -14.98 2.22 -16.38
C LYS A 56 -14.20 1.06 -17.01
N VAL A 57 -14.86 -0.10 -17.20
CA VAL A 57 -14.26 -1.28 -17.83
C VAL A 57 -13.77 -0.98 -19.25
N GLU A 58 -14.45 -0.09 -19.96
CA GLU A 58 -14.03 0.40 -21.28
C GLU A 58 -12.66 1.08 -21.26
N HIS A 59 -12.36 1.85 -20.22
CA HIS A 59 -11.07 2.52 -20.09
C HIS A 59 -9.96 1.50 -19.83
N ILE A 60 -10.23 0.51 -18.98
CA ILE A 60 -9.32 -0.62 -18.71
C ILE A 60 -9.04 -1.40 -20.00
N ALA A 61 -10.09 -1.80 -20.73
CA ALA A 61 -9.96 -2.55 -21.98
C ALA A 61 -9.11 -1.78 -23.01
N ARG A 62 -9.41 -0.49 -23.20
CA ARG A 62 -8.66 0.39 -24.09
C ARG A 62 -7.18 0.49 -23.69
N ARG A 63 -6.88 0.70 -22.41
CA ARG A 63 -5.50 0.78 -21.91
C ARG A 63 -4.76 -0.56 -22.04
N ALA A 64 -5.44 -1.67 -21.75
CA ALA A 64 -4.88 -3.00 -21.91
C ALA A 64 -4.67 -3.39 -23.38
N GLY A 65 -5.23 -2.65 -24.35
CA GLY A 65 -5.18 -2.96 -25.77
C GLY A 65 -5.98 -4.22 -26.13
N VAL A 66 -7.13 -4.41 -25.49
CA VAL A 66 -8.05 -5.55 -25.70
C VAL A 66 -9.48 -5.06 -25.92
N SER A 67 -10.36 -5.92 -26.41
CA SER A 67 -11.79 -5.59 -26.53
C SER A 67 -12.48 -5.61 -25.15
N LYS A 68 -13.59 -4.88 -25.02
CA LYS A 68 -14.44 -4.96 -23.81
C LYS A 68 -14.87 -6.40 -23.55
N GLN A 69 -15.26 -7.14 -24.59
CA GLN A 69 -15.65 -8.55 -24.53
C GLN A 69 -14.52 -9.44 -24.01
N SER A 70 -13.26 -9.14 -24.36
CA SER A 70 -12.10 -9.87 -23.83
C SER A 70 -11.96 -9.68 -22.33
N VAL A 71 -12.25 -8.49 -21.79
CA VAL A 71 -12.24 -8.28 -20.34
C VAL A 71 -13.32 -9.12 -19.66
N TYR A 72 -14.55 -9.09 -20.18
CA TYR A 72 -15.66 -9.90 -19.65
C TYR A 72 -15.47 -11.41 -19.81
N PHE A 73 -14.60 -11.84 -20.72
CA PHE A 73 -14.23 -13.24 -20.85
C PHE A 73 -13.35 -13.72 -19.69
N TYR A 74 -12.47 -12.87 -19.15
CA TYR A 74 -11.56 -13.22 -18.06
C TYR A 74 -12.08 -12.83 -16.67
N PHE A 75 -12.96 -11.84 -16.60
CA PHE A 75 -13.50 -11.31 -15.35
C PHE A 75 -15.00 -11.03 -15.49
N GLU A 76 -15.80 -11.44 -14.52
CA GLU A 76 -17.25 -11.22 -14.44
C GLU A 76 -17.62 -9.73 -14.48
N GLY A 77 -16.72 -8.85 -14.01
CA GLY A 77 -16.89 -7.41 -14.12
C GLY A 77 -15.88 -6.57 -13.36
N LYS A 78 -16.23 -5.29 -13.14
CA LYS A 78 -15.38 -4.31 -12.46
C LYS A 78 -15.08 -4.72 -11.02
N ASP A 79 -16.06 -5.27 -10.31
CA ASP A 79 -15.89 -5.75 -8.93
C ASP A 79 -14.86 -6.87 -8.82
N GLU A 80 -14.91 -7.87 -9.70
CA GLU A 80 -13.93 -8.98 -9.68
C GLU A 80 -12.53 -8.48 -10.05
N LEU A 81 -12.41 -7.64 -11.09
CA LEU A 81 -11.15 -7.00 -11.45
C LEU A 81 -10.52 -6.25 -10.27
N TYR A 82 -11.34 -5.49 -9.55
CA TYR A 82 -10.87 -4.72 -8.42
C TYR A 82 -10.50 -5.62 -7.24
N ALA A 83 -11.29 -6.65 -6.97
CA ALA A 83 -10.99 -7.63 -5.93
C ALA A 83 -9.66 -8.37 -6.19
N GLU A 84 -9.39 -8.79 -7.44
CA GLU A 84 -8.12 -9.42 -7.80
C GLU A 84 -6.94 -8.44 -7.70
N LEU A 85 -7.13 -7.16 -8.06
CA LEU A 85 -6.11 -6.13 -7.82
C LEU A 85 -5.81 -5.95 -6.33
N LEU A 86 -6.84 -5.83 -5.49
CA LEU A 86 -6.69 -5.67 -4.03
C LEU A 86 -5.96 -6.87 -3.42
N LYS A 87 -6.21 -8.07 -3.92
CA LYS A 87 -5.53 -9.31 -3.52
C LYS A 87 -4.06 -9.33 -3.94
N GLU A 88 -3.71 -8.86 -5.14
CA GLU A 88 -2.31 -8.72 -5.59
C GLU A 88 -1.54 -7.73 -4.70
N ILE A 89 -2.13 -6.57 -4.44
CA ILE A 89 -1.54 -5.53 -3.58
C ILE A 89 -1.35 -6.04 -2.16
N SER A 90 -2.39 -6.64 -1.57
CA SER A 90 -2.32 -7.20 -0.21
C SER A 90 -1.27 -8.30 -0.10
N GLY A 91 -1.18 -9.17 -1.11
CA GLY A 91 -0.17 -10.23 -1.18
C GLY A 91 1.26 -9.68 -1.22
N ALA A 92 1.50 -8.66 -2.05
CA ALA A 92 2.81 -8.01 -2.17
C ALA A 92 3.23 -7.30 -0.87
N THR A 93 2.30 -6.66 -0.17
CA THR A 93 2.56 -6.04 1.15
C THR A 93 2.95 -7.12 2.17
N LEU A 94 2.15 -8.19 2.27
CA LEU A 94 2.47 -9.30 3.18
C LEU A 94 3.82 -9.95 2.84
N ASP A 95 4.18 -10.07 1.55
CA ASP A 95 5.48 -10.62 1.14
C ASP A 95 6.66 -9.81 1.68
N GLN A 96 6.50 -8.50 1.88
CA GLN A 96 7.52 -7.67 2.50
C GLN A 96 7.60 -7.90 4.00
N LEU A 97 6.45 -7.99 4.67
CA LEU A 97 6.38 -8.21 6.12
C LEU A 97 6.97 -9.57 6.53
N PHE A 98 6.72 -10.62 5.74
CA PHE A 98 7.22 -11.98 6.03
C PHE A 98 8.71 -12.21 5.69
N LYS A 99 9.42 -11.21 5.16
CA LYS A 99 10.88 -11.28 4.97
C LYS A 99 11.66 -11.00 6.25
N ILE A 100 11.00 -10.51 7.29
CA ILE A 100 11.65 -10.10 8.54
C ILE A 100 11.56 -11.25 9.54
N ASP A 101 12.70 -11.60 10.13
CA ASP A 101 12.76 -12.52 11.25
C ASP A 101 12.52 -11.78 12.57
N TYR A 102 11.25 -11.55 12.91
CA TYR A 102 10.87 -10.81 14.11
C TYR A 102 11.25 -11.52 15.41
N ALA A 103 11.39 -12.84 15.39
CA ALA A 103 11.67 -13.65 16.56
C ALA A 103 13.11 -13.48 17.05
N SER A 104 14.06 -13.14 16.16
CA SER A 104 15.45 -12.88 16.52
C SER A 104 15.71 -11.44 16.99
N LEU A 105 14.72 -10.55 16.93
CA LEU A 105 14.85 -9.14 17.30
C LEU A 105 14.31 -8.86 18.72
N PRO A 106 14.92 -7.94 19.47
CA PRO A 106 14.32 -7.38 20.69
C PRO A 106 12.92 -6.82 20.40
N PRO A 107 11.95 -6.87 21.34
CA PRO A 107 10.56 -6.54 21.06
C PRO A 107 10.32 -5.16 20.43
N ILE A 108 10.99 -4.13 20.94
CA ILE A 108 10.87 -2.76 20.39
C ILE A 108 11.45 -2.67 18.99
N GLU A 109 12.55 -3.37 18.71
CA GLU A 109 13.14 -3.40 17.37
C GLU A 109 12.25 -4.20 16.41
N ALA A 110 11.69 -5.32 16.84
CA ALA A 110 10.73 -6.08 16.04
C ALA A 110 9.50 -5.23 15.66
N ALA A 111 8.94 -4.49 16.63
CA ALA A 111 7.86 -3.55 16.38
C ALA A 111 8.27 -2.42 15.44
N ARG A 112 9.49 -1.87 15.60
CA ARG A 112 10.05 -0.85 14.69
C ARG A 112 10.09 -1.39 13.26
N ARG A 113 10.70 -2.56 13.06
CA ARG A 113 10.84 -3.19 11.74
C ARG A 113 9.48 -3.50 11.10
N TYR A 114 8.48 -3.87 11.89
CA TYR A 114 7.11 -4.04 11.42
C TYR A 114 6.52 -2.71 10.91
N VAL A 115 6.51 -1.66 11.74
CA VAL A 115 5.95 -0.35 11.38
C VAL A 115 6.65 0.22 10.14
N GLU A 116 7.98 0.12 10.11
CA GLU A 116 8.81 0.50 8.97
C GLU A 116 8.44 -0.23 7.69
N ALA A 117 8.28 -1.56 7.76
CA ALA A 117 7.98 -2.36 6.58
C ALA A 117 6.57 -2.11 6.05
N VAL A 118 5.59 -1.86 6.92
CA VAL A 118 4.24 -1.44 6.48
C VAL A 118 4.32 -0.08 5.79
N TYR A 119 5.01 0.90 6.40
CA TYR A 119 5.19 2.22 5.80
C TYR A 119 5.87 2.14 4.44
N ASP A 120 6.97 1.40 4.34
CA ASP A 120 7.74 1.24 3.11
C ASP A 120 6.94 0.55 2.00
N ALA A 121 6.06 -0.39 2.36
CA ALA A 121 5.17 -1.05 1.40
C ALA A 121 4.22 -0.04 0.73
N PHE A 122 3.59 0.85 1.51
CA PHE A 122 2.70 1.88 0.98
C PHE A 122 3.44 3.04 0.29
N ALA A 123 4.61 3.44 0.79
CA ALA A 123 5.43 4.47 0.16
C ALA A 123 5.97 4.03 -1.21
N LYS A 124 6.29 2.73 -1.36
CA LYS A 124 6.77 2.15 -2.63
C LYS A 124 5.66 2.00 -3.67
N ASP A 125 4.42 1.87 -3.22
CA ASP A 125 3.25 1.62 -4.07
C ASP A 125 2.11 2.58 -3.73
N PRO A 126 2.11 3.80 -4.30
CA PRO A 126 1.06 4.79 -4.06
C PRO A 126 -0.36 4.27 -4.39
N VAL A 127 -0.47 3.36 -5.37
CA VAL A 127 -1.76 2.75 -5.72
C VAL A 127 -2.33 1.98 -4.53
N ALA A 128 -1.48 1.28 -3.76
CA ALA A 128 -1.93 0.56 -2.57
C ALA A 128 -2.61 1.47 -1.55
N GLY A 129 -2.07 2.67 -1.36
CA GLY A 129 -2.63 3.67 -0.46
C GLY A 129 -3.98 4.20 -0.95
N VAL A 130 -4.06 4.58 -2.23
CA VAL A 130 -5.30 5.07 -2.86
C VAL A 130 -6.41 4.03 -2.79
N VAL A 131 -6.14 2.78 -3.20
CA VAL A 131 -7.18 1.73 -3.19
C VAL A 131 -7.58 1.33 -1.77
N SER A 132 -6.68 1.45 -0.80
CA SER A 132 -6.99 1.22 0.62
C SER A 132 -7.91 2.29 1.20
N LEU A 133 -7.71 3.56 0.84
CA LEU A 133 -8.63 4.65 1.19
C LEU A 133 -9.98 4.48 0.49
N ASP A 134 -9.98 4.16 -0.80
CA ASP A 134 -11.20 3.87 -1.55
C ASP A 134 -11.99 2.72 -0.90
N GLN A 135 -11.33 1.63 -0.49
CA GLN A 135 -11.99 0.54 0.24
C GLN A 135 -12.54 0.97 1.61
N SER A 136 -11.89 1.90 2.29
CA SER A 136 -12.40 2.45 3.54
C SER A 136 -13.74 3.18 3.33
N MET A 137 -13.89 3.91 2.22
CA MET A 137 -15.14 4.58 1.83
C MET A 137 -16.25 3.59 1.49
N HIS A 138 -15.90 2.46 0.88
CA HIS A 138 -16.83 1.40 0.48
C HIS A 138 -17.05 0.33 1.56
N ARG A 139 -16.53 0.52 2.78
CA ARG A 139 -16.58 -0.47 3.87
C ARG A 139 -16.08 -1.87 3.44
N GLY A 140 -15.11 -1.91 2.54
CA GLY A 140 -14.54 -3.14 2.02
C GLY A 140 -15.49 -3.96 1.14
N ALA A 141 -16.51 -3.35 0.53
CA ALA A 141 -17.53 -4.08 -0.26
C ALA A 141 -16.94 -4.95 -1.39
N GLN A 142 -15.77 -4.58 -1.93
CA GLN A 142 -15.08 -5.30 -2.99
C GLN A 142 -13.94 -6.20 -2.48
N LEU A 143 -13.65 -6.19 -1.17
CA LEU A 143 -12.66 -7.09 -0.60
C LEU A 143 -13.14 -8.54 -0.75
N ARG A 144 -12.37 -9.33 -1.51
CA ARG A 144 -12.50 -10.78 -1.59
C ARG A 144 -11.15 -11.39 -1.23
N PRO A 145 -10.71 -11.30 0.04
CA PRO A 145 -9.44 -11.87 0.41
C PRO A 145 -9.50 -13.37 0.11
N GLY A 146 -8.56 -13.88 -0.68
CA GLY A 146 -8.45 -15.32 -0.92
C GLY A 146 -8.10 -16.06 0.37
N ARG A 147 -8.24 -17.39 0.38
CA ARG A 147 -7.84 -18.22 1.54
C ARG A 147 -6.40 -17.97 1.98
N LEU A 148 -5.48 -17.84 1.01
CA LEU A 148 -4.07 -17.58 1.28
C LEU A 148 -3.84 -16.23 1.97
N VAL A 149 -4.51 -15.17 1.51
CA VAL A 149 -4.38 -13.84 2.13
C VAL A 149 -4.89 -13.87 3.57
N ARG A 150 -6.04 -14.51 3.83
CA ARG A 150 -6.56 -14.67 5.21
C ARG A 150 -5.57 -15.41 6.11
N GLN A 151 -5.09 -16.57 5.67
CA GLN A 151 -4.12 -17.36 6.44
C GLN A 151 -2.86 -16.55 6.76
N ARG A 152 -2.38 -15.74 5.82
CA ARG A 152 -1.21 -14.88 6.02
C ARG A 152 -1.48 -13.72 6.96
N GLN A 153 -2.70 -13.16 6.97
CA GLN A 153 -3.09 -12.15 7.95
C GLN A 153 -3.15 -12.76 9.35
N ASP A 154 -3.72 -13.96 9.50
CA ASP A 154 -3.76 -14.66 10.80
C ASP A 154 -2.34 -14.90 11.35
N LEU A 155 -1.41 -15.36 10.50
CA LEU A 155 0.00 -15.54 10.86
C LEU A 155 0.70 -14.21 11.24
N LEU A 156 0.36 -13.12 10.58
CA LEU A 156 0.89 -11.80 10.94
C LEU A 156 0.39 -11.38 12.33
N GLY A 157 -0.89 -11.60 12.63
CA GLY A 157 -1.46 -11.36 13.96
C GLY A 157 -0.74 -12.15 15.06
N GLU A 158 -0.43 -13.43 14.80
CA GLU A 158 0.34 -14.26 15.73
C GLU A 158 1.76 -13.72 15.98
N ILE A 159 2.44 -13.24 14.93
CA ILE A 159 3.77 -12.61 15.05
C ILE A 159 3.68 -11.34 15.91
N LEU A 160 2.69 -10.48 15.66
CA LEU A 160 2.52 -9.25 16.42
C LEU A 160 2.19 -9.54 17.88
N ALA A 161 1.31 -10.52 18.14
CA ALA A 161 0.99 -10.97 19.49
C ALA A 161 2.24 -11.47 20.24
N ASP A 162 3.15 -12.18 19.56
CA ASP A 162 4.42 -12.60 20.15
C ASP A 162 5.33 -11.40 20.50
N ILE A 163 5.46 -10.42 19.61
CA ILE A 163 6.22 -9.18 19.86
C ILE A 163 5.69 -8.47 21.11
N ILE A 164 4.37 -8.27 21.18
CA ILE A 164 3.73 -7.61 22.32
C ILE A 164 3.95 -8.40 23.60
N ARG A 165 3.74 -9.72 23.57
CA ARG A 165 3.93 -10.61 24.74
C ARG A 165 5.37 -10.56 25.27
N ARG A 166 6.37 -10.66 24.39
CA ARG A 166 7.78 -10.54 24.79
C ARG A 166 8.09 -9.16 25.37
N GLY A 167 7.58 -8.10 24.75
CA GLY A 167 7.77 -6.73 25.22
C GLY A 167 7.15 -6.45 26.59
N ARG A 168 5.96 -7.03 26.88
CA ARG A 168 5.34 -6.94 28.22
C ARG A 168 6.17 -7.69 29.27
N ASN A 169 6.62 -8.90 28.96
CA ASN A 169 7.48 -9.68 29.86
C ASN A 169 8.79 -8.95 30.20
N GLU A 170 9.33 -8.18 29.26
CA GLU A 170 10.53 -7.36 29.44
C GLU A 170 10.24 -5.99 30.08
N GLY A 171 8.98 -5.62 30.28
CA GLY A 171 8.57 -4.32 30.83
C GLY A 171 8.82 -3.13 29.88
N VAL A 172 8.99 -3.39 28.58
CA VAL A 172 9.25 -2.35 27.56
C VAL A 172 7.99 -1.99 26.76
N ILE A 173 6.92 -2.79 26.87
CA ILE A 173 5.60 -2.50 26.28
C ILE A 173 4.54 -2.46 27.38
N GLY A 174 3.68 -1.43 27.34
CA GLY A 174 2.59 -1.24 28.31
C GLY A 174 1.44 -2.24 28.18
N GLU A 175 0.80 -2.56 29.31
CA GLU A 175 -0.33 -3.50 29.40
C GLU A 175 -1.55 -3.10 28.55
N HIS A 176 -1.68 -1.81 28.22
CA HIS A 176 -2.78 -1.25 27.44
C HIS A 176 -2.63 -1.44 25.93
N ILE A 177 -1.54 -2.04 25.45
CA ILE A 177 -1.26 -2.24 24.03
C ILE A 177 -1.45 -3.70 23.65
N ASP A 178 -2.26 -3.96 22.61
CA ASP A 178 -2.44 -5.27 21.99
C ASP A 178 -2.04 -5.24 20.51
N GLU A 179 -1.90 -6.42 19.90
CA GLU A 179 -1.49 -6.61 18.51
C GLU A 179 -2.44 -5.93 17.52
N ASN A 180 -3.76 -5.96 17.79
CA ASN A 180 -4.76 -5.38 16.92
C ASN A 180 -4.67 -3.85 16.89
N ARG A 181 -4.40 -3.22 18.05
CA ARG A 181 -4.17 -1.77 18.14
C ARG A 181 -2.90 -1.38 17.40
N LEU A 182 -1.81 -2.12 17.59
CA LEU A 182 -0.56 -1.86 16.88
C LEU A 182 -0.78 -1.96 15.36
N GLU A 183 -1.38 -3.04 14.90
CA GLU A 183 -1.67 -3.27 13.48
C GLU A 183 -2.57 -2.18 12.89
N PHE A 184 -3.72 -1.93 13.53
CA PHE A 184 -4.70 -0.96 13.07
C PHE A 184 -4.10 0.45 12.99
N MET A 185 -3.42 0.91 14.05
CA MET A 185 -2.81 2.25 14.07
C MET A 185 -1.69 2.38 13.05
N THR A 186 -0.90 1.32 12.85
CA THR A 186 0.16 1.30 11.84
C THR A 186 -0.42 1.44 10.43
N LEU A 187 -1.47 0.67 10.10
CA LEU A 187 -2.15 0.77 8.81
C LEU A 187 -2.75 2.16 8.57
N ILE A 188 -3.42 2.73 9.58
CA ILE A 188 -4.01 4.08 9.47
C ILE A 188 -2.93 5.12 9.16
N VAL A 189 -1.82 5.12 9.90
CA VAL A 189 -0.73 6.07 9.70
C VAL A 189 -0.06 5.87 8.34
N ALA A 190 0.32 4.63 8.00
CA ALA A 190 1.03 4.34 6.75
C ALA A 190 0.20 4.69 5.50
N VAL A 191 -1.07 4.28 5.46
CA VAL A 191 -1.98 4.57 4.32
C VAL A 191 -2.15 6.07 4.13
N ASN A 192 -2.38 6.82 5.22
CA ASN A 192 -2.64 8.26 5.13
C ASN A 192 -1.38 9.06 4.79
N CYS A 193 -0.22 8.67 5.32
CA CYS A 193 1.04 9.31 4.95
C CYS A 193 1.35 9.17 3.45
N ALA A 194 1.00 8.03 2.85
CA ALA A 194 1.23 7.79 1.42
C ALA A 194 0.21 8.49 0.50
N SER A 195 -1.00 8.78 1.00
CA SER A 195 -2.15 9.07 0.11
C SER A 195 -2.85 10.42 0.35
N SER A 196 -2.67 11.04 1.53
CA SER A 196 -3.51 12.18 1.94
C SER A 196 -2.81 13.54 1.82
N THR A 197 -1.50 13.59 1.56
CA THR A 197 -0.71 14.82 1.53
C THR A 197 -1.26 15.85 0.54
N GLU A 198 -1.44 15.48 -0.73
CA GLU A 198 -1.95 16.42 -1.75
C GLU A 198 -3.35 16.94 -1.42
N MET A 199 -4.21 16.08 -0.87
CA MET A 199 -5.57 16.46 -0.49
C MET A 199 -5.53 17.54 0.60
N PHE A 200 -4.71 17.36 1.63
CA PHE A 200 -4.57 18.34 2.69
C PHE A 200 -3.90 19.63 2.22
N GLU A 201 -2.86 19.56 1.39
CA GLU A 201 -2.21 20.75 0.82
C GLU A 201 -3.17 21.62 -0.01
N ARG A 202 -4.03 20.98 -0.81
CA ARG A 202 -5.12 21.66 -1.54
C ARG A 202 -6.15 22.26 -0.59
N TYR A 203 -6.53 21.54 0.47
CA TYR A 203 -7.49 22.02 1.47
C TYR A 203 -6.98 23.25 2.22
N ILE A 204 -5.70 23.26 2.62
CA ILE A 204 -5.10 24.37 3.37
C ILE A 204 -4.55 25.49 2.47
N GLY A 205 -4.44 25.27 1.16
CA GLY A 205 -3.95 26.25 0.19
C GLY A 205 -2.44 26.51 0.23
N ARG A 206 -1.65 25.60 0.82
CA ARG A 206 -0.18 25.68 0.86
C ARG A 206 0.45 24.29 0.94
N SER A 207 1.69 24.17 0.46
CA SER A 207 2.47 22.95 0.67
C SER A 207 3.00 22.86 2.10
N TRP A 208 3.10 21.63 2.63
CA TRP A 208 3.80 21.35 3.87
C TRP A 208 5.31 21.15 3.69
N ASP A 209 5.79 20.94 2.45
CA ASP A 209 7.20 20.69 2.12
C ASP A 209 7.83 19.61 3.02
N LEU A 210 7.10 18.50 3.21
CA LEU A 210 7.51 17.42 4.08
C LEU A 210 8.59 16.57 3.41
N ASP A 211 9.75 16.45 4.06
CA ASP A 211 10.75 15.46 3.68
C ASP A 211 10.24 14.05 4.02
N ALA A 212 10.21 13.17 3.02
CA ALA A 212 9.63 11.83 3.16
C ALA A 212 10.40 10.95 4.17
N ILE A 213 11.72 11.11 4.27
CA ILE A 213 12.56 10.33 5.19
C ILE A 213 12.32 10.77 6.64
N GLN A 214 12.30 12.08 6.88
CA GLN A 214 12.01 12.65 8.19
C GLN A 214 10.58 12.36 8.63
N THR A 215 9.62 12.44 7.71
CA THR A 215 8.21 12.12 7.98
C THR A 215 8.03 10.66 8.37
N ARG A 216 8.67 9.74 7.64
CA ARG A 216 8.69 8.32 7.99
C ARG A 216 9.29 8.09 9.37
N ALA A 217 10.47 8.65 9.65
CA ALA A 217 11.13 8.50 10.95
C ALA A 217 10.26 9.02 12.10
N PHE A 218 9.63 10.18 11.91
CA PHE A 218 8.71 10.76 12.88
C PHE A 218 7.49 9.87 13.13
N ALA A 219 6.87 9.34 12.08
CA ALA A 219 5.71 8.46 12.19
C ALA A 219 6.04 7.15 12.94
N VAL A 220 7.19 6.54 12.63
CA VAL A 220 7.69 5.34 13.32
C VAL A 220 7.92 5.64 14.80
N ASP A 221 8.65 6.70 15.12
CA ASP A 221 8.93 7.06 16.51
C ASP A 221 7.66 7.44 17.28
N PHE A 222 6.69 8.09 16.63
CA PHE A 222 5.38 8.40 17.20
C PHE A 222 4.65 7.12 17.64
N LEU A 223 4.57 6.11 16.75
CA LEU A 223 3.93 4.83 17.05
C LEU A 223 4.69 4.05 18.13
N LEU A 224 6.02 4.02 18.09
CA LEU A 224 6.82 3.30 19.08
C LEU A 224 6.75 3.92 20.48
N ARG A 225 6.64 5.25 20.58
CA ARG A 225 6.43 5.92 21.87
C ARG A 225 5.09 5.52 22.51
N ALA A 226 4.08 5.24 21.70
CA ALA A 226 2.79 4.75 22.20
C ALA A 226 2.87 3.33 22.76
N LEU A 227 3.94 2.57 22.49
CA LEU A 227 4.15 1.24 23.06
C LEU A 227 4.65 1.28 24.50
N ALA A 228 5.28 2.38 24.92
CA ALA A 228 5.96 2.45 26.21
C ALA A 228 4.98 2.25 27.40
N PRO A 229 5.46 1.76 28.56
CA PRO A 229 4.66 1.54 29.76
C PRO A 229 3.93 2.77 30.31
#